data_AF-A0A1V8TYT8-F1
#
_entry.id   AF-A0A1V8TYT8-F1
#
_cell.length_a   1.000
_cell.length_b   1.000
_cell.length_c   1.000
_cell.angle_alpha   90.00
_cell.angle_beta   90.00
_cell.angle_gamma   90.00
#
_symmetry.space_group_name_H-M   'P 1'
#
loop_
_entity.id
_entity.type
_entity.pdbx_description
1 polymer ?
#
loop_
_entity_poly.entity_id
_entity_poly.type
_entity_poly.pdbx_seq_one_letter_code
_entity_poly.pdbx_strand_id
1 'polypeptide(L)'
;MVVKSSPIDDKNLIVFAIRGSQKNFMDWAVNFRPAPTAPEGFLDDPGNACHAGFLSVAKAMVGPVAQRLRQLLEQEPSRCTSSLLITGHSAGGAVASLLWAHMHSVDVESELNILTGCFKRVHCVTFGAPPVSFLPLQKPHSKRGDKSLFLSFANEGDPIVRADKEYVFSLAKLLAAPAPTCALRPTKPKNDLAKKASQAVLNSVKTTRGPAPHWPVPPATLSNAGRMVLMREKTQSDNSPGVEAIMTTDEQLRDVVFGDPAMHMMSLYRQRVEKLAFAAMLGDEAVPP
;
A
#
# COMPACT_ATOMS: atom_id res chain seq x y z
N MET A 1 -22.88 4.82 -1.99
CA MET A 1 -21.81 4.52 -2.97
C MET A 1 -22.25 5.06 -4.33
N VAL A 2 -21.36 5.69 -5.10
CA VAL A 2 -21.66 6.13 -6.48
C VAL A 2 -20.71 5.39 -7.41
N VAL A 3 -21.24 4.61 -8.35
CA VAL A 3 -20.43 3.90 -9.36
C VAL A 3 -20.50 4.68 -10.66
N LYS A 4 -19.35 5.12 -11.15
CA LYS A 4 -19.19 5.78 -12.45
C LYS A 4 -18.48 4.82 -13.39
N SER A 5 -18.91 4.79 -14.66
CA SER A 5 -18.28 4.00 -15.71
C SER A 5 -17.91 4.90 -16.88
N SER A 6 -16.71 4.69 -17.41
CA SER A 6 -16.22 5.36 -18.61
C SER A 6 -15.64 4.29 -19.54
N PRO A 7 -16.06 4.23 -20.82
CA PRO A 7 -15.44 3.32 -21.78
C PRO A 7 -14.00 3.77 -22.05
N ILE A 8 -13.10 2.81 -22.21
CA ILE A 8 -11.75 3.01 -22.71
C ILE A 8 -11.63 2.03 -23.87
N ASP A 9 -11.59 2.55 -25.09
CA ASP A 9 -11.60 1.72 -26.31
C ASP A 9 -10.34 0.84 -26.41
N ASP A 10 -10.45 -0.25 -27.18
CA ASP A 10 -9.41 -1.22 -27.53
C ASP A 10 -8.86 -2.16 -26.43
N LYS A 11 -9.38 -2.14 -25.19
CA LYS A 11 -8.92 -3.05 -24.12
C LYS A 11 -10.01 -4.02 -23.65
N ASN A 12 -9.70 -5.32 -23.67
CA ASN A 12 -10.55 -6.37 -23.08
C ASN A 12 -10.41 -6.46 -21.54
N LEU A 13 -10.60 -5.33 -20.86
CA LEU A 13 -10.37 -5.14 -19.43
C LEU A 13 -11.45 -4.22 -18.82
N ILE A 14 -12.15 -4.70 -17.81
CA ILE A 14 -13.03 -3.88 -16.98
C ILE A 14 -12.24 -3.43 -15.76
N VAL A 15 -12.20 -2.12 -15.49
CA VAL A 15 -11.51 -1.57 -14.32
C VAL A 15 -12.55 -1.07 -13.31
N PHE A 16 -12.51 -1.66 -12.11
CA PHE A 16 -13.30 -1.24 -10.97
C PHE A 16 -12.39 -0.56 -9.93
N ALA A 17 -12.41 0.77 -9.92
CA ALA A 17 -11.57 1.59 -9.05
C ALA A 17 -12.35 2.09 -7.82
N ILE A 18 -11.84 1.79 -6.63
CA ILE A 18 -12.44 2.16 -5.36
C ILE A 18 -11.76 3.43 -4.84
N ARG A 19 -12.56 4.46 -4.62
CA ARG A 19 -12.09 5.75 -4.08
C ARG A 19 -11.79 5.61 -2.60
N GLY A 20 -10.57 6.00 -2.19
CA GLY A 20 -10.20 6.16 -0.79
C GLY A 20 -10.77 7.43 -0.14
N SER A 21 -10.60 7.54 1.19
CA SER A 21 -11.03 8.69 1.98
C SER A 21 -10.20 9.94 1.63
N GLN A 22 -10.85 11.01 1.17
CA GLN A 22 -10.15 12.21 0.65
C GLN A 22 -9.93 13.35 1.67
N LYS A 23 -10.66 13.38 2.79
CA LYS A 23 -10.73 14.60 3.62
C LYS A 23 -10.10 14.50 5.00
N ASN A 24 -9.91 13.31 5.57
CA ASN A 24 -9.30 13.23 6.90
C ASN A 24 -8.70 11.84 7.19
N PHE A 25 -7.50 11.58 6.63
CA PHE A 25 -6.78 10.32 6.86
C PHE A 25 -6.38 10.14 8.33
N MET A 26 -6.01 11.24 9.00
CA MET A 26 -5.76 11.20 10.44
C MET A 26 -7.02 10.76 11.18
N ASP A 27 -8.19 11.36 10.94
CA ASP A 27 -9.45 10.85 11.53
C ASP A 27 -9.71 9.38 11.18
N TRP A 28 -9.35 8.92 9.97
CA TRP A 28 -9.47 7.51 9.62
C TRP A 28 -8.55 6.61 10.48
N ALA A 29 -7.31 7.03 10.75
CA ALA A 29 -6.33 6.28 11.55
C ALA A 29 -6.54 6.40 13.08
N VAL A 30 -7.05 7.54 13.59
CA VAL A 30 -7.26 7.75 15.03
C VAL A 30 -8.70 7.55 15.51
N ASN A 31 -9.74 7.77 14.69
CA ASN A 31 -11.14 7.76 15.17
C ASN A 31 -11.91 6.46 14.92
N PHE A 32 -11.38 5.52 14.12
CA PHE A 32 -12.07 4.24 13.87
C PHE A 32 -11.38 3.09 14.60
N ARG A 33 -11.70 2.94 15.89
CA ARG A 33 -11.48 1.69 16.63
C ARG A 33 -12.73 0.81 16.58
N PRO A 34 -12.87 -0.07 15.59
CA PRO A 34 -13.40 -1.37 15.87
C PRO A 34 -12.22 -2.33 15.88
N ALA A 35 -12.08 -3.08 16.97
CA ALA A 35 -11.13 -4.18 17.05
C ALA A 35 -11.24 -5.03 15.77
N PRO A 36 -10.11 -5.61 15.28
CA PRO A 36 -10.16 -6.52 14.15
C PRO A 36 -11.31 -7.51 14.33
N THR A 37 -12.18 -7.61 13.33
CA THR A 37 -13.43 -8.36 13.40
C THR A 37 -13.34 -9.54 12.44
N ALA A 38 -13.85 -10.69 12.88
CA ALA A 38 -13.90 -11.89 12.05
C ALA A 38 -14.65 -11.60 10.74
N PRO A 39 -14.11 -12.00 9.57
CA PRO A 39 -14.77 -11.82 8.27
C PRO A 39 -15.88 -12.86 8.04
N GLU A 40 -16.68 -13.16 9.06
CA GLU A 40 -17.74 -14.17 9.02
C GLU A 40 -18.69 -13.92 7.85
N GLY A 41 -18.98 -15.00 7.11
CA GLY A 41 -19.81 -15.00 5.90
C GLY A 41 -19.25 -14.15 4.76
N PHE A 42 -17.98 -13.76 4.80
CA PHE A 42 -17.37 -12.86 3.81
C PHE A 42 -16.04 -13.38 3.26
N LEU A 43 -15.15 -13.92 4.10
CA LEU A 43 -13.94 -14.64 3.69
C LEU A 43 -13.94 -16.06 4.29
N ASP A 44 -13.16 -16.96 3.69
CA ASP A 44 -13.09 -18.37 4.08
C ASP A 44 -12.49 -18.61 5.47
N ASP A 45 -11.55 -17.75 5.89
CA ASP A 45 -10.87 -17.87 7.19
C ASP A 45 -11.45 -16.86 8.22
N PRO A 46 -12.38 -17.28 9.10
CA PRO A 46 -12.91 -16.42 10.14
C PRO A 46 -11.88 -16.06 11.23
N GLY A 47 -10.80 -16.85 11.37
CA GLY A 47 -9.71 -16.58 12.31
C GLY A 47 -8.79 -15.45 11.84
N ASN A 48 -8.74 -15.18 10.53
CA ASN A 48 -8.01 -14.06 9.97
C ASN A 48 -8.82 -12.74 10.06
N ALA A 49 -8.99 -12.25 11.29
CA ALA A 49 -9.77 -11.03 11.54
C ALA A 49 -9.25 -9.84 10.73
N CYS A 50 -10.18 -9.04 10.22
CA CYS A 50 -9.91 -7.92 9.33
C CYS A 50 -10.15 -6.58 10.03
N HIS A 51 -9.53 -5.52 9.51
CA HIS A 51 -9.83 -4.15 9.92
C HIS A 51 -11.32 -3.86 9.71
N ALA A 52 -12.05 -3.73 10.81
CA ALA A 52 -13.51 -3.77 10.81
C ALA A 52 -14.15 -2.63 10.01
N GLY A 53 -13.53 -1.45 9.95
CA GLY A 53 -13.99 -0.35 9.10
C GLY A 53 -13.94 -0.70 7.60
N PHE A 54 -12.87 -1.34 7.15
CA PHE A 54 -12.72 -1.74 5.75
C PHE A 54 -13.62 -2.93 5.41
N LEU A 55 -13.71 -3.89 6.32
CA LEU A 55 -14.61 -5.03 6.19
C LEU A 55 -16.07 -4.60 6.08
N SER A 56 -16.51 -3.65 6.91
CA SER A 56 -17.87 -3.09 6.86
C SER A 56 -18.16 -2.44 5.51
N VAL A 57 -17.24 -1.61 5.01
CA VAL A 57 -17.38 -0.98 3.69
C VAL A 57 -17.38 -2.03 2.57
N ALA A 58 -16.49 -3.02 2.61
CA ALA A 58 -16.43 -4.09 1.62
C ALA A 58 -17.73 -4.90 1.59
N LYS A 59 -18.25 -5.31 2.75
CA LYS A 59 -19.56 -5.98 2.88
C LYS A 59 -20.69 -5.15 2.26
N ALA A 60 -20.75 -3.86 2.57
CA ALA A 60 -21.77 -2.96 2.02
C ALA A 60 -21.64 -2.72 0.50
N MET A 61 -20.45 -2.95 -0.08
CA MET A 61 -20.20 -2.78 -1.51
C MET A 61 -20.57 -4.02 -2.35
N VAL A 62 -20.71 -5.21 -1.76
CA VAL A 62 -20.98 -6.46 -2.51
C VAL A 62 -22.18 -6.32 -3.46
N GLY A 63 -23.35 -5.96 -2.94
CA GLY A 63 -24.58 -5.83 -3.72
C GLY A 63 -24.47 -4.79 -4.85
N PRO A 64 -24.14 -3.51 -4.55
CA PRO A 64 -24.00 -2.49 -5.57
C PRO A 64 -22.96 -2.79 -6.66
N VAL A 65 -21.84 -3.43 -6.28
CA VAL A 65 -20.79 -3.83 -7.24
C VAL A 65 -21.27 -4.95 -8.13
N ALA A 66 -21.87 -6.00 -7.55
CA ALA A 66 -22.40 -7.13 -8.30
C ALA A 66 -23.48 -6.69 -9.28
N GLN A 67 -24.41 -5.85 -8.84
CA GLN A 67 -25.44 -5.26 -9.70
C GLN A 67 -24.84 -4.52 -10.89
N ARG A 68 -23.80 -3.70 -10.67
CA ARG A 68 -23.18 -2.94 -11.76
C ARG A 68 -22.42 -3.82 -12.73
N LEU A 69 -21.66 -4.81 -12.24
CA LEU A 69 -20.94 -5.76 -13.07
C LEU A 69 -21.91 -6.58 -13.92
N ARG A 70 -23.02 -7.07 -13.33
CA ARG A 70 -24.08 -7.75 -14.09
C ARG A 70 -24.60 -6.88 -15.23
N GLN A 71 -25.01 -5.64 -14.93
CA GLN A 71 -25.53 -4.73 -15.95
C GLN A 71 -24.53 -4.52 -17.09
N LEU A 72 -23.24 -4.42 -16.79
CA LEU A 72 -22.20 -4.26 -17.81
C LEU A 72 -22.07 -5.50 -18.70
N LEU A 73 -22.23 -6.70 -18.13
CA LEU A 73 -22.17 -7.97 -18.86
C LEU A 73 -23.45 -8.21 -19.67
N GLU A 74 -24.62 -7.83 -19.15
CA GLU A 74 -25.91 -7.93 -19.85
C GLU A 74 -25.98 -6.96 -21.04
N GLN A 75 -25.45 -5.75 -20.88
CA GLN A 75 -25.40 -4.75 -21.95
C GLN A 75 -24.48 -5.16 -23.11
N GLU A 76 -23.41 -5.89 -22.80
CA GLU A 76 -22.44 -6.31 -23.80
C GLU A 76 -21.85 -7.70 -23.44
N PRO A 77 -22.49 -8.79 -23.88
CA PRO A 77 -22.09 -10.16 -23.50
C PRO A 77 -20.67 -10.56 -23.93
N SER A 78 -20.08 -9.89 -24.93
CA SER A 78 -18.68 -10.09 -25.33
C SER A 78 -17.69 -9.85 -24.17
N ARG A 79 -18.09 -9.04 -23.18
CA ARG A 79 -17.31 -8.70 -21.98
C ARG A 79 -17.11 -9.88 -21.02
N CYS A 80 -17.84 -10.98 -21.18
CA CYS A 80 -17.55 -12.22 -20.46
C CYS A 80 -16.15 -12.79 -20.78
N THR A 81 -15.54 -12.34 -21.89
CA THR A 81 -14.15 -12.68 -22.22
C THR A 81 -13.12 -11.73 -21.61
N SER A 82 -13.57 -10.61 -21.01
CA SER A 82 -12.72 -9.61 -20.39
C SER A 82 -12.09 -10.12 -19.10
N SER A 83 -10.95 -9.52 -18.76
CA SER A 83 -10.44 -9.57 -17.39
C SER A 83 -11.08 -8.44 -16.57
N LEU A 84 -11.25 -8.66 -15.27
CA LEU A 84 -11.64 -7.63 -14.31
C LEU A 84 -10.39 -7.19 -13.53
N LEU A 85 -10.18 -5.90 -13.36
CA LEU A 85 -9.17 -5.33 -12.48
C LEU A 85 -9.86 -4.53 -11.39
N ILE A 86 -9.71 -4.98 -10.15
CA ILE A 86 -10.11 -4.25 -8.95
C ILE A 86 -8.92 -3.45 -8.46
N THR A 87 -9.09 -2.16 -8.23
CA THR A 87 -7.97 -1.29 -7.83
C THR A 87 -8.41 -0.21 -6.86
N GLY A 88 -7.44 0.38 -6.17
CA GLY A 88 -7.68 1.49 -5.26
C GLY A 88 -6.37 2.03 -4.69
N HIS A 89 -6.39 3.31 -4.34
CA HIS A 89 -5.32 3.98 -3.61
C HIS A 89 -5.71 4.13 -2.14
N SER A 90 -4.75 4.05 -1.22
CA SER A 90 -4.95 4.27 0.21
C SER A 90 -6.04 3.34 0.77
N ALA A 91 -6.97 3.87 1.57
CA ALA A 91 -8.16 3.18 2.07
C ALA A 91 -8.98 2.46 0.98
N GLY A 92 -9.03 3.01 -0.24
CA GLY A 92 -9.71 2.37 -1.37
C GLY A 92 -9.03 1.07 -1.80
N GLY A 93 -7.69 1.01 -1.69
CA GLY A 93 -6.90 -0.19 -1.94
C GLY A 93 -7.18 -1.28 -0.91
N ALA A 94 -7.32 -0.93 0.37
CA ALA A 94 -7.69 -1.89 1.41
C ALA A 94 -9.05 -2.55 1.15
N VAL A 95 -10.06 -1.76 0.79
CA VAL A 95 -11.39 -2.28 0.42
C VAL A 95 -11.35 -3.09 -0.87
N ALA A 96 -10.53 -2.68 -1.85
CA ALA A 96 -10.32 -3.41 -3.10
C ALA A 96 -9.77 -4.82 -2.85
N SER A 97 -8.77 -4.95 -1.98
CA SER A 97 -8.19 -6.22 -1.58
C SER A 97 -9.21 -7.16 -0.92
N LEU A 98 -10.08 -6.62 -0.05
CA LEU A 98 -11.13 -7.41 0.62
C LEU A 98 -12.21 -7.89 -0.35
N LEU A 99 -12.66 -7.04 -1.28
CA LEU A 99 -13.62 -7.43 -2.32
C LEU A 99 -13.02 -8.47 -3.27
N TRP A 100 -11.75 -8.32 -3.63
CA TRP A 100 -11.05 -9.31 -4.45
C TRP A 100 -10.96 -10.66 -3.73
N ALA A 101 -10.60 -10.66 -2.45
CA ALA A 101 -10.54 -11.88 -1.65
C ALA A 101 -11.94 -12.54 -1.57
N HIS A 102 -13.00 -11.76 -1.33
CA HIS A 102 -14.38 -12.25 -1.32
C HIS A 102 -14.84 -12.88 -2.65
N MET A 103 -14.43 -12.29 -3.78
CA MET A 103 -14.69 -12.85 -5.11
C MET A 103 -14.02 -14.21 -5.32
N HIS A 104 -12.96 -14.49 -4.57
CA HIS A 104 -12.15 -15.70 -4.66
C HIS A 104 -12.38 -16.69 -3.51
N SER A 105 -13.21 -16.34 -2.53
CA SER A 105 -13.64 -17.22 -1.44
C SER A 105 -14.33 -18.47 -1.98
N VAL A 106 -14.08 -19.62 -1.35
CA VAL A 106 -14.67 -20.92 -1.70
C VAL A 106 -15.93 -21.21 -0.87
N ASP A 107 -15.91 -20.83 0.40
CA ASP A 107 -16.96 -21.18 1.37
C ASP A 107 -18.06 -20.11 1.47
N VAL A 108 -17.98 -19.09 0.62
CA VAL A 108 -18.89 -17.93 0.62
C VAL A 108 -19.68 -17.87 -0.66
N GLU A 109 -21.00 -17.97 -0.55
CA GLU A 109 -21.92 -17.80 -1.67
C GLU A 109 -22.49 -16.38 -1.66
N SER A 110 -22.11 -15.58 -2.66
CA SER A 110 -22.67 -14.26 -2.89
C SER A 110 -22.80 -14.00 -4.39
N GLU A 111 -23.63 -13.03 -4.74
CA GLU A 111 -23.78 -12.58 -6.11
C GLU A 111 -22.45 -12.14 -6.74
N LEU A 112 -21.61 -11.44 -5.97
CA LEU A 112 -20.30 -10.98 -6.44
C LEU A 112 -19.31 -12.14 -6.60
N ASN A 113 -19.36 -13.13 -5.71
CA ASN A 113 -18.58 -14.36 -5.79
C ASN A 113 -18.94 -15.18 -7.05
N ILE A 114 -20.23 -15.32 -7.35
CA ILE A 114 -20.71 -16.00 -8.56
C ILE A 114 -20.24 -15.28 -9.83
N LEU A 115 -20.28 -13.94 -9.85
CA LEU A 115 -19.85 -13.13 -11.00
C LEU A 115 -18.35 -13.26 -11.31
N THR A 116 -17.51 -13.69 -10.36
CA THR A 116 -16.12 -14.10 -10.64
C THR A 116 -16.07 -15.11 -11.78
N GLY A 117 -17.09 -15.98 -11.84
CA GLY A 117 -17.43 -16.93 -12.90
C GLY A 117 -17.38 -16.38 -14.32
N CYS A 118 -17.81 -15.13 -14.48
CA CYS A 118 -18.06 -14.52 -15.79
C CYS A 118 -16.83 -13.85 -16.40
N PHE A 119 -15.72 -13.73 -15.66
CA PHE A 119 -14.50 -13.09 -16.16
C PHE A 119 -13.40 -14.11 -16.44
N LYS A 120 -12.60 -13.83 -17.47
CA LYS A 120 -11.43 -14.65 -17.83
C LYS A 120 -10.43 -14.71 -16.67
N ARG A 121 -10.21 -13.57 -16.02
CA ARG A 121 -9.34 -13.37 -14.85
C ARG A 121 -9.87 -12.22 -14.01
N VAL A 122 -9.62 -12.26 -12.70
CA VAL A 122 -9.95 -11.18 -11.78
C VAL A 122 -8.67 -10.77 -11.06
N HIS A 123 -8.13 -9.62 -11.41
CA HIS A 123 -6.89 -9.07 -10.86
C HIS A 123 -7.20 -8.06 -9.74
N CYS A 124 -6.27 -7.91 -8.81
CA CYS A 124 -6.25 -6.80 -7.86
C CYS A 124 -4.87 -6.14 -7.84
N VAL A 125 -4.84 -4.83 -8.05
CA VAL A 125 -3.62 -4.02 -7.96
C VAL A 125 -3.94 -2.79 -7.12
N THR A 126 -3.24 -2.62 -6.00
CA THR A 126 -3.47 -1.53 -5.04
C THR A 126 -2.25 -0.65 -4.86
N PHE A 127 -2.44 0.59 -4.41
CA PHE A 127 -1.37 1.59 -4.26
C PHE A 127 -1.43 2.24 -2.88
N GLY A 128 -0.37 2.12 -2.08
CA GLY A 128 -0.30 2.70 -0.74
C GLY A 128 -1.41 2.20 0.19
N ALA A 129 -1.86 0.96 0.01
CA ALA A 129 -2.92 0.39 0.82
C ALA A 129 -2.42 0.08 2.25
N PRO A 130 -3.15 0.47 3.30
CA PRO A 130 -2.79 0.12 4.66
C PRO A 130 -3.00 -1.38 4.94
N PRO A 131 -2.43 -1.91 6.04
CA PRO A 131 -2.67 -3.29 6.49
C PRO A 131 -4.16 -3.58 6.74
N VAL A 132 -4.62 -4.79 6.42
CA VAL A 132 -6.07 -5.12 6.39
C VAL A 132 -6.51 -6.31 7.23
N SER A 133 -5.64 -7.27 7.55
CA SER A 133 -6.00 -8.54 8.22
C SER A 133 -4.88 -9.07 9.08
N PHE A 134 -5.13 -9.96 10.04
CA PHE A 134 -4.08 -10.49 10.92
C PHE A 134 -2.95 -11.18 10.15
N LEU A 135 -3.31 -12.05 9.20
CA LEU A 135 -2.40 -12.71 8.27
C LEU A 135 -2.54 -12.08 6.88
N PRO A 136 -1.45 -11.99 6.09
CA PRO A 136 -1.51 -11.44 4.74
C PRO A 136 -2.59 -12.13 3.90
N LEU A 137 -3.50 -11.37 3.29
CA LEU A 137 -4.41 -11.94 2.29
C LEU A 137 -3.59 -12.34 1.07
N GLN A 138 -3.50 -13.63 0.82
CA GLN A 138 -2.74 -14.18 -0.30
C GLN A 138 -3.67 -14.66 -1.41
N LYS A 139 -3.07 -14.82 -2.57
CA LYS A 139 -3.75 -15.40 -3.72
C LYS A 139 -4.04 -16.88 -3.45
N PRO A 140 -5.27 -17.37 -3.67
CA PRO A 140 -5.58 -18.78 -3.44
C PRO A 140 -4.84 -19.65 -4.47
N HIS A 141 -4.27 -20.76 -4.00
CA HIS A 141 -3.65 -21.78 -4.85
C HIS A 141 -4.75 -22.57 -5.57
N SER A 142 -5.16 -22.08 -6.75
CA SER A 142 -6.16 -22.73 -7.59
C SER A 142 -5.87 -22.45 -9.05
N LYS A 143 -6.23 -23.38 -9.96
CA LYS A 143 -6.00 -23.20 -11.42
C LYS A 143 -6.55 -21.88 -11.97
N ARG A 144 -7.64 -21.37 -11.37
CA ARG A 144 -8.28 -20.09 -11.73
C ARG A 144 -7.56 -18.91 -11.08
N GLY A 145 -7.23 -19.04 -9.80
CA GLY A 145 -6.42 -18.08 -9.06
C GLY A 145 -5.08 -17.84 -9.74
N ASP A 146 -4.35 -18.89 -10.14
CA ASP A 146 -2.97 -18.86 -10.62
C ASP A 146 -2.71 -17.88 -11.78
N LYS A 147 -3.71 -17.54 -12.59
CA LYS A 147 -3.57 -16.58 -13.69
C LYS A 147 -3.94 -15.13 -13.32
N SER A 148 -4.60 -14.93 -12.19
CA SER A 148 -4.90 -13.60 -11.62
C SER A 148 -3.67 -12.99 -10.97
N LEU A 149 -3.62 -11.66 -10.94
CA LEU A 149 -2.58 -10.91 -10.23
C LEU A 149 -3.18 -10.37 -8.94
N PHE A 150 -2.42 -10.42 -7.86
CA PHE A 150 -2.77 -9.75 -6.60
C PHE A 150 -1.53 -9.02 -6.09
N LEU A 151 -1.41 -7.74 -6.43
CA LEU A 151 -0.24 -6.92 -6.17
C LEU A 151 -0.61 -5.72 -5.30
N SER A 152 0.29 -5.34 -4.40
CA SER A 152 0.17 -4.10 -3.63
C SER A 152 1.46 -3.31 -3.74
N PHE A 153 1.36 -2.14 -4.37
CA PHE A 153 2.47 -1.24 -4.57
C PHE A 153 2.62 -0.31 -3.37
N ALA A 154 3.83 -0.18 -2.87
CA ALA A 154 4.23 0.71 -1.80
C ALA A 154 5.36 1.62 -2.27
N ASN A 155 5.28 2.92 -2.01
CA ASN A 155 6.46 3.79 -2.12
C ASN A 155 7.32 3.62 -0.87
N GLU A 156 8.63 3.51 -1.03
CA GLU A 156 9.56 3.64 0.09
C GLU A 156 9.33 4.99 0.79
N GLY A 157 9.16 4.94 2.11
CA GLY A 157 8.87 6.11 2.94
C GLY A 157 7.38 6.42 3.14
N ASP A 158 6.45 5.75 2.43
CA ASP A 158 5.00 5.95 2.61
C ASP A 158 4.53 5.46 3.99
N PRO A 159 4.07 6.33 4.91
CA PRO A 159 3.66 5.91 6.24
C PRO A 159 2.36 5.07 6.24
N ILE A 160 1.55 5.15 5.19
CA ILE A 160 0.22 4.51 5.16
C ILE A 160 0.32 3.01 5.02
N VAL A 161 1.35 2.49 4.35
CA VAL A 161 1.53 1.03 4.22
C VAL A 161 1.86 0.37 5.56
N ARG A 162 2.28 1.15 6.57
CA ARG A 162 2.50 0.75 7.96
C ARG A 162 1.41 1.22 8.92
N ALA A 163 0.42 1.96 8.45
CA ALA A 163 -0.48 2.69 9.34
C ALA A 163 -1.39 1.75 10.14
N ASP A 164 -0.96 1.49 11.37
CA ASP A 164 -1.84 1.15 12.47
C ASP A 164 -1.84 2.29 13.50
N LYS A 165 -2.73 2.18 14.49
CA LYS A 165 -2.88 3.20 15.53
C LYS A 165 -1.56 3.49 16.24
N GLU A 166 -0.90 2.46 16.77
CA GLU A 166 0.29 2.64 17.60
C GLU A 166 1.46 3.17 16.77
N TYR A 167 1.57 2.72 15.52
CA TYR A 167 2.52 3.22 14.54
C TYR A 167 2.33 4.71 14.25
N VAL A 168 1.10 5.16 13.96
CA VAL A 168 0.81 6.58 13.69
C VAL A 168 1.09 7.45 14.92
N PHE A 169 0.71 7.00 16.12
CA PHE A 169 1.05 7.70 17.36
C PHE A 169 2.56 7.76 17.61
N SER A 170 3.27 6.67 17.34
CA SER A 170 4.72 6.60 17.45
C SER A 170 5.41 7.53 16.45
N LEU A 171 4.95 7.56 15.20
CA LEU A 171 5.47 8.46 14.17
C LEU A 171 5.22 9.94 14.53
N ALA A 172 4.04 10.28 15.05
CA ALA A 172 3.76 11.63 15.52
C ALA A 172 4.70 12.05 16.67
N LYS A 173 4.99 11.14 17.61
CA LYS A 173 5.98 11.37 18.67
C LYS A 173 7.38 11.54 18.11
N LEU A 174 7.77 10.74 17.13
CA LEU A 174 9.08 10.83 16.46
C LEU A 174 9.25 12.19 15.77
N LEU A 175 8.26 12.62 14.99
CA LEU A 175 8.30 13.90 14.28
C LEU A 175 8.26 15.12 15.21
N ALA A 176 7.65 14.98 16.39
CA ALA A 176 7.63 16.01 17.43
C ALA A 176 8.87 15.97 18.36
N ALA A 177 9.67 14.91 18.30
CA ALA A 177 10.85 14.77 19.14
C ALA A 177 11.91 15.82 18.73
N PRO A 178 12.65 16.41 19.70
CA PRO A 178 13.77 17.26 19.36
C PRO A 178 14.80 16.46 18.57
N ALA A 179 15.45 17.09 17.59
CA ALA A 179 16.55 16.47 16.87
C ALA A 179 17.58 15.95 17.89
N PRO A 180 18.10 14.71 17.74
CA PRO A 180 19.08 14.16 18.65
C PRO A 180 20.20 15.18 18.83
N THR A 181 20.39 15.67 20.05
CA THR A 181 21.51 16.54 20.35
C THR A 181 22.77 15.69 20.18
N CYS A 182 23.41 15.82 19.02
CA CYS A 182 24.79 15.38 18.87
C CYS A 182 25.54 16.10 20.00
N ALA A 183 26.02 15.34 20.99
CA ALA A 183 26.53 15.89 22.24
C ALA A 183 27.72 16.82 21.97
N LEU A 184 27.44 18.09 21.70
CA LEU A 184 28.43 19.14 21.72
C LEU A 184 28.81 19.32 23.19
N ARG A 185 30.05 18.92 23.50
CA ARG A 185 30.68 19.12 24.81
C ARG A 185 30.51 20.58 25.26
N PRO A 186 30.39 20.85 26.57
CA PRO A 186 30.16 22.21 27.06
C PRO A 186 31.38 23.08 26.75
N THR A 187 31.21 24.05 25.85
CA THR A 187 32.18 25.13 25.68
C THR A 187 31.99 26.16 26.79
N LYS A 188 32.98 26.29 27.68
CA LYS A 188 33.09 27.48 28.53
C LYS A 188 33.33 28.69 27.63
N PRO A 189 32.71 29.86 27.90
CA PRO A 189 32.83 31.01 27.03
C PRO A 189 34.17 31.70 27.28
N LYS A 190 34.74 32.31 26.24
CA LYS A 190 35.51 33.56 26.32
C LYS A 190 35.81 34.02 24.89
N ASN A 191 35.15 35.12 24.54
CA ASN A 191 35.55 36.23 23.69
C ASN A 191 36.53 36.06 22.52
N ASP A 192 36.15 36.82 21.49
CA ASP A 192 36.98 37.49 20.49
C ASP A 192 37.74 36.62 19.49
N LEU A 193 37.12 36.46 18.31
CA LEU A 193 37.70 36.69 16.97
C LEU A 193 36.91 35.86 15.95
N ALA A 194 35.75 36.41 15.55
CA ALA A 194 35.02 35.96 14.39
C ALA A 194 35.86 36.15 13.13
N LYS A 195 35.75 35.20 12.20
CA LYS A 195 36.32 35.13 10.84
C LYS A 195 37.61 34.31 10.72
N LYS A 196 37.47 32.97 10.73
CA LYS A 196 38.26 32.02 9.90
C LYS A 196 37.89 30.52 10.07
N ALA A 197 36.82 30.17 10.79
CA ALA A 197 36.51 28.77 11.13
C ALA A 197 35.44 28.08 10.26
N SER A 198 35.33 28.37 8.96
CA SER A 198 34.37 27.70 8.07
C SER A 198 34.93 26.50 7.28
N GLN A 199 36.20 26.11 7.45
CA GLN A 199 36.79 24.97 6.74
C GLN A 199 37.30 23.82 7.62
N ALA A 200 37.29 23.95 8.95
CA ALA A 200 37.73 22.88 9.86
C ALA A 200 36.57 22.00 10.38
N VAL A 201 35.30 22.42 10.22
CA VAL A 201 34.12 21.70 10.75
C VAL A 201 33.75 20.48 9.89
N LEU A 202 34.14 20.45 8.62
CA LEU A 202 33.86 19.31 7.72
C LEU A 202 34.81 18.11 7.91
N ASN A 203 35.97 18.30 8.56
CA ASN A 203 36.99 17.24 8.67
C ASN A 203 37.04 16.53 10.03
N SER A 204 36.15 16.88 10.99
CA SER A 204 36.18 16.32 12.35
C SER A 204 35.05 15.35 12.68
N VAL A 205 34.23 14.92 11.71
CA VAL A 205 33.28 13.81 11.93
C VAL A 205 34.01 12.46 11.82
N LYS A 206 35.05 12.28 12.63
CA LYS A 206 35.58 10.96 12.95
C LYS A 206 34.84 10.44 14.18
N THR A 207 33.79 9.68 13.89
CA THR A 207 33.38 8.45 14.59
C THR A 207 33.49 8.43 16.12
N THR A 208 32.55 9.09 16.80
CA THR A 208 32.04 8.53 18.06
C THR A 208 31.05 7.43 17.69
N ARG A 209 31.50 6.17 17.69
CA ARG A 209 30.67 4.96 17.53
C ARG A 209 29.78 4.73 18.76
N GLY A 210 28.86 5.66 19.02
CA GLY A 210 27.66 5.33 19.79
C GLY A 210 26.71 4.51 18.92
N PRO A 211 25.81 3.69 19.50
CA PRO A 211 24.74 3.08 18.71
C PRO A 211 23.96 4.18 18.00
N ALA A 212 23.64 3.97 16.72
CA ALA A 212 22.80 4.89 15.98
C ALA A 212 21.48 5.10 16.75
N PRO A 213 20.89 6.31 16.72
CA PRO A 213 19.59 6.54 17.36
C PRO A 213 18.59 5.51 16.83
N HIS A 214 18.09 4.67 17.73
CA HIS A 214 17.13 3.62 17.44
C HIS A 214 15.75 4.08 17.91
N TRP A 215 14.80 4.15 16.98
CA TRP A 215 13.41 4.39 17.30
C TRP A 215 12.68 3.05 17.45
N PRO A 216 12.10 2.73 18.63
CA PRO A 216 11.37 1.49 18.80
C PRO A 216 10.10 1.51 17.94
N VAL A 217 10.10 0.68 16.90
CA VAL A 217 8.95 0.53 15.99
C VAL A 217 7.87 -0.26 16.71
N PRO A 218 6.63 0.26 16.81
CA PRO A 218 5.53 -0.50 17.37
C PRO A 218 5.27 -1.79 16.57
N PRO A 219 4.93 -2.90 17.23
CA PRO A 219 4.55 -4.13 16.54
C PRO A 219 3.35 -3.90 15.62
N ALA A 220 3.43 -4.34 14.37
CA ALA A 220 2.28 -4.34 13.49
C ALA A 220 1.34 -5.50 13.80
N THR A 221 0.08 -5.15 14.02
CA THR A 221 -0.97 -6.12 14.37
C THR A 221 -1.69 -6.68 13.15
N LEU A 222 -1.71 -5.94 12.05
CA LEU A 222 -2.31 -6.34 10.78
C LEU A 222 -1.23 -6.40 9.69
N SER A 223 -1.53 -7.12 8.64
CA SER A 223 -0.68 -7.40 7.49
C SER A 223 -1.25 -6.76 6.22
N ASN A 224 -0.36 -6.38 5.30
CA ASN A 224 -0.78 -5.93 3.97
C ASN A 224 -1.27 -7.11 3.12
N ALA A 225 -2.11 -6.81 2.14
CA ALA A 225 -2.72 -7.81 1.26
C ALA A 225 -2.00 -7.88 -0.08
N GLY A 226 -1.96 -9.07 -0.67
CA GLY A 226 -1.33 -9.33 -1.95
C GLY A 226 0.20 -9.40 -1.87
N ARG A 227 0.81 -9.58 -3.03
CA ARG A 227 2.27 -9.59 -3.18
C ARG A 227 2.78 -8.16 -3.18
N MET A 228 3.65 -7.81 -2.23
CA MET A 228 4.10 -6.43 -2.03
C MET A 228 5.22 -6.04 -3.00
N VAL A 229 5.07 -4.91 -3.67
CA VAL A 229 6.05 -4.32 -4.58
C VAL A 229 6.47 -2.96 -4.02
N LEU A 230 7.71 -2.86 -3.53
CA LEU A 230 8.29 -1.62 -3.04
C LEU A 230 8.92 -0.84 -4.20
N MET A 231 8.45 0.38 -4.43
CA MET A 231 9.04 1.33 -5.38
C MET A 231 9.96 2.29 -4.63
N ARG A 232 11.23 2.31 -5.01
CA ARG A 232 12.23 3.19 -4.41
C ARG A 232 13.13 3.83 -5.46
N GLU A 233 13.90 4.82 -5.05
CA GLU A 233 14.93 5.40 -5.90
C GLU A 233 16.15 4.49 -5.95
N LYS A 234 16.77 4.36 -7.13
CA LYS A 234 18.02 3.63 -7.30
C LYS A 234 19.12 4.29 -6.46
N THR A 235 19.89 3.50 -5.73
CA THR A 235 21.05 3.99 -4.98
C THR A 235 22.19 4.37 -5.94
N GLN A 236 22.95 5.42 -5.63
CA GLN A 236 23.93 6.08 -6.51
C GLN A 236 25.06 5.19 -7.10
N SER A 237 25.13 3.91 -6.77
CA SER A 237 26.08 2.97 -7.40
C SER A 237 25.73 2.65 -8.86
N ASP A 238 24.48 2.86 -9.26
CA ASP A 238 24.01 2.69 -10.64
C ASP A 238 23.96 4.09 -11.29
N ASN A 239 24.79 4.35 -12.29
CA ASN A 239 25.02 5.68 -12.91
C ASN A 239 23.78 6.29 -13.61
N SER A 240 22.58 5.76 -13.38
CA SER A 240 21.31 6.25 -13.92
C SER A 240 20.33 6.62 -12.79
N PRO A 241 19.92 7.90 -12.66
CA PRO A 241 18.84 8.26 -11.75
C PRO A 241 17.56 7.55 -12.21
N GLY A 242 16.91 6.80 -11.31
CA GLY A 242 15.79 5.95 -11.69
C GLY A 242 14.96 5.47 -10.51
N VAL A 243 13.77 4.96 -10.84
CA VAL A 243 12.89 4.26 -9.89
C VAL A 243 13.04 2.77 -10.17
N GLU A 244 13.22 1.97 -9.14
CA GLU A 244 13.20 0.51 -9.23
C GLU A 244 12.02 -0.06 -8.44
N ALA A 245 11.57 -1.25 -8.84
CA ALA A 245 10.51 -2.01 -8.18
C ALA A 245 11.06 -3.31 -7.63
N ILE A 246 10.95 -3.52 -6.32
CA ILE A 246 11.51 -4.68 -5.63
C ILE A 246 10.40 -5.43 -4.92
N MET A 247 10.44 -6.75 -5.03
CA MET A 247 9.55 -7.61 -4.25
C MET A 247 9.93 -7.56 -2.77
N THR A 248 8.97 -7.26 -1.91
CA THR A 248 9.16 -7.26 -0.45
C THR A 248 8.13 -8.18 0.22
N THR A 249 8.35 -8.51 1.49
CA THR A 249 7.39 -9.26 2.29
C THR A 249 6.73 -8.38 3.35
N ASP A 250 5.62 -8.87 3.91
CA ASP A 250 4.96 -8.21 5.03
C ASP A 250 5.91 -8.09 6.23
N GLU A 251 6.67 -9.16 6.53
CA GLU A 251 7.64 -9.22 7.62
C GLU A 251 8.74 -8.17 7.47
N GLN A 252 9.28 -7.99 6.27
CA GLN A 252 10.28 -6.96 6.00
C GLN A 252 9.75 -5.54 6.23
N LEU A 253 8.46 -5.31 6.00
CA LEU A 253 7.83 -4.03 6.30
C LEU A 253 7.59 -3.84 7.80
N ARG A 254 7.47 -4.89 8.62
CA ARG A 254 7.15 -4.73 10.05
C ARG A 254 8.17 -3.92 10.84
N ASP A 255 9.43 -3.97 10.43
CA ASP A 255 10.53 -3.33 11.14
C ASP A 255 10.96 -1.98 10.55
N VAL A 256 10.32 -1.51 9.47
CA VAL A 256 10.68 -0.22 8.85
C VAL A 256 9.92 0.96 9.44
N VAL A 257 10.61 2.11 9.51
CA VAL A 257 10.02 3.41 9.82
C VAL A 257 9.87 4.22 8.54
N PHE A 258 8.66 4.21 8.00
CA PHE A 258 8.21 5.08 6.92
C PHE A 258 7.43 6.27 7.47
N GLY A 259 7.88 7.48 7.16
CA GLY A 259 7.43 8.69 7.84
C GLY A 259 7.24 9.90 6.95
N ASP A 260 7.28 9.73 5.62
CA ASP A 260 7.15 10.84 4.67
C ASP A 260 5.76 10.82 4.00
N PRO A 261 4.83 11.69 4.43
CA PRO A 261 3.49 11.77 3.83
C PRO A 261 3.50 12.12 2.34
N ALA A 262 4.57 12.75 1.82
CA ALA A 262 4.69 13.02 0.38
C ALA A 262 4.79 11.72 -0.43
N MET A 263 5.36 10.66 0.16
CA MET A 263 5.46 9.34 -0.47
C MET A 263 4.09 8.68 -0.67
N HIS A 264 3.05 9.13 0.04
CA HIS A 264 1.70 8.61 -0.11
C HIS A 264 0.93 9.22 -1.31
N MET A 265 1.41 10.31 -1.90
CA MET A 265 0.64 11.05 -2.90
C MET A 265 0.33 10.19 -4.14
N MET A 266 -0.94 10.16 -4.55
CA MET A 266 -1.38 9.42 -5.74
C MET A 266 -0.63 9.85 -7.01
N SER A 267 -0.27 11.14 -7.11
CA SER A 267 0.55 11.66 -8.21
C SER A 267 1.95 11.03 -8.25
N LEU A 268 2.58 10.81 -7.10
CA LEU A 268 3.89 10.16 -7.03
C LEU A 268 3.79 8.67 -7.37
N TYR A 269 2.79 7.96 -6.83
CA TYR A 269 2.50 6.58 -7.23
C TYR A 269 2.34 6.45 -8.74
N ARG A 270 1.52 7.32 -9.34
CA ARG A 270 1.32 7.37 -10.79
C ARG A 270 2.63 7.59 -11.53
N GLN A 271 3.41 8.61 -11.15
CA GLN A 271 4.67 8.93 -11.80
C GLN A 271 5.67 7.77 -11.75
N ARG A 272 5.80 7.10 -10.59
CA ARG A 272 6.71 5.97 -10.42
C ARG A 272 6.28 4.76 -11.24
N VAL A 273 4.99 4.44 -11.26
CA VAL A 273 4.43 3.36 -12.08
C VAL A 273 4.60 3.65 -13.58
N GLU A 274 4.36 4.88 -14.03
CA GLU A 274 4.56 5.28 -15.44
C GLU A 274 6.02 5.11 -15.86
N LYS A 275 6.98 5.50 -15.01
CA LYS A 275 8.42 5.30 -15.27
C LYS A 275 8.78 3.81 -15.38
N LEU A 276 8.30 2.99 -14.45
CA LEU A 276 8.56 1.55 -14.44
C LEU A 276 7.94 0.86 -15.66
N ALA A 277 6.71 1.22 -16.02
CA ALA A 277 6.03 0.69 -17.20
C ALA A 277 6.77 1.07 -18.50
N PHE A 278 7.23 2.32 -18.59
CA PHE A 278 8.02 2.78 -19.74
C PHE A 278 9.36 2.04 -19.85
N ALA A 279 10.09 1.87 -18.74
CA ALA A 279 11.33 1.11 -18.70
C ALA A 279 11.13 -0.35 -19.12
N ALA A 280 10.06 -1.00 -18.61
CA ALA A 280 9.72 -2.37 -18.98
C ALA A 280 9.39 -2.53 -20.48
N MET A 281 8.73 -1.53 -21.09
CA MET A 281 8.46 -1.53 -22.54
C MET A 281 9.71 -1.35 -23.39
N LEU A 282 10.73 -0.65 -22.88
CA LEU A 282 12.00 -0.44 -23.57
C LEU A 282 12.98 -1.62 -23.41
N GLY A 283 12.63 -2.64 -22.62
CA GLY A 283 13.50 -3.79 -22.37
C GLY A 283 14.66 -3.47 -21.43
N ASP A 284 14.57 -2.39 -20.66
CA ASP A 284 15.53 -2.11 -19.59
C ASP A 284 15.23 -3.08 -18.44
N GLU A 285 16.18 -3.95 -18.10
CA GLU A 285 16.08 -5.05 -17.11
C GLU A 285 15.90 -4.55 -15.66
N ALA A 286 14.89 -3.72 -15.41
CA ALA A 286 14.59 -3.11 -14.11
C ALA A 286 13.33 -3.68 -13.44
N VAL A 287 12.74 -4.76 -13.98
CA VAL A 287 11.55 -5.42 -13.43
C VAL A 287 11.80 -6.92 -13.31
N PRO A 288 11.81 -7.51 -12.10
CA PRO A 288 11.96 -8.95 -11.95
C PRO A 288 10.74 -9.70 -12.53
N PRO A 289 10.92 -10.97 -12.98
CA PRO A 289 9.86 -11.81 -13.55
C PRO A 289 8.71 -12.12 -12.57
#